data_AF-C2KVT9-F1
#
_entry.id   AF-C2KVT9-F1
#
_cell.length_a   1.000
_cell.length_b   1.000
_cell.length_c   1.000
_cell.angle_alpha   90.00
_cell.angle_beta   90.00
_cell.angle_gamma   90.00
#
_symmetry.space_group_name_H-M   'P 1'
#
loop_
_entity.id
_entity.type
_entity.pdbx_description
1 polymer ?
#
loop_
_entity_poly.entity_id
_entity_poly.type
_entity_poly.pdbx_seq_one_letter_code
_entity_poly.pdbx_strand_id
1 'polypeptide(L)'
;VNKLFTGSRVGAWAEALRVKGAIVSEDSWGNSNVDFAQAIEEIGKRDIAVVGVSFVGTQGAFVVTNQYMNTIVDFNKSEEGIETNVVGENNIVAQDAKKAKALLKLKMRTVKR
;
A
#
# COMPACT_ATOMS: atom_id res chain seq x y z
N VAL A 1 21.83 1.72 -6.00
CA VAL A 1 21.16 1.91 -4.69
C VAL A 1 20.30 0.68 -4.43
N ASN A 2 20.40 0.05 -3.27
CA ASN A 2 19.61 -1.15 -2.95
C ASN A 2 18.14 -0.75 -2.75
N LYS A 3 17.21 -1.25 -3.58
CA LYS A 3 15.76 -0.98 -3.43
C LYS A 3 15.26 -1.37 -2.04
N LEU A 4 15.95 -2.32 -1.38
CA LEU A 4 15.56 -2.77 -0.06
C LEU A 4 15.87 -1.78 1.08
N PHE A 5 16.78 -0.85 0.82
CA PHE A 5 17.22 0.11 1.83
C PHE A 5 16.10 1.07 2.24
N THR A 6 15.33 1.54 1.27
CA THR A 6 14.26 2.52 1.49
C THR A 6 13.15 1.92 2.37
N GLY A 7 12.71 0.69 2.09
CA GLY A 7 11.70 0.00 2.88
C GLY A 7 12.09 -0.14 4.36
N SER A 8 13.33 -0.58 4.63
CA SER A 8 13.81 -0.72 6.02
C SER A 8 13.88 0.62 6.76
N ARG A 9 14.19 1.73 6.06
CA ARG A 9 14.17 3.08 6.65
C ARG A 9 12.75 3.56 6.96
N VAL A 10 11.79 3.27 6.08
CA VAL A 10 10.37 3.60 6.31
C VAL A 10 9.85 2.91 7.57
N GLY A 11 10.14 1.61 7.75
CA GLY A 11 9.77 0.88 8.97
C GLY A 11 10.38 1.48 10.24
N ALA A 12 11.68 1.80 10.20
CA ALA A 12 12.37 2.42 11.33
C ALA A 12 11.78 3.80 11.71
N TRP A 13 11.39 4.61 10.71
CA TRP A 13 10.73 5.90 10.96
C TRP A 13 9.33 5.72 11.54
N ALA A 14 8.53 4.78 11.04
CA ALA A 14 7.19 4.51 11.56
C ALA A 14 7.24 4.14 13.06
N GLU A 15 8.19 3.29 13.44
CA GLU A 15 8.43 2.92 14.84
C GLU A 15 8.91 4.10 15.70
N ALA A 16 9.88 4.88 15.21
CA ALA A 16 10.39 6.05 15.92
C ALA A 16 9.31 7.11 16.17
N LEU A 17 8.40 7.30 15.21
CA LEU A 17 7.23 8.18 15.32
C LEU A 17 6.12 7.59 16.21
N ARG A 18 6.24 6.33 16.63
CA ARG A 18 5.27 5.60 17.47
C ARG A 18 3.86 5.59 16.86
N VAL A 19 3.77 5.54 15.54
CA VAL A 19 2.47 5.51 14.87
C VAL A 19 1.77 4.18 15.15
N LYS A 20 0.44 4.22 15.25
CA LYS A 20 -0.38 3.01 15.41
C LYS A 20 -0.87 2.43 14.09
N GLY A 21 -0.75 3.19 13.02
CA GLY A 21 -1.04 2.74 11.68
C GLY A 21 -0.44 3.65 10.62
N ALA A 22 -0.20 3.09 9.45
CA ALA A 22 0.34 3.79 8.29
C ALA A 22 -0.45 3.44 7.02
N ILE A 23 -0.53 4.40 6.11
CA ILE A 23 -1.00 4.17 4.74
C ILE A 23 0.22 4.34 3.84
N VAL A 24 0.51 3.33 3.02
CA VAL A 24 1.54 3.40 1.99
C VAL A 24 0.84 3.58 0.66
N SER A 25 1.10 4.68 -0.03
CA SER A 25 0.58 4.92 -1.38
C SER A 25 1.73 4.86 -2.37
N GLU A 26 1.47 4.28 -3.53
CA GLU A 26 2.38 4.32 -4.66
C GLU A 26 1.61 4.62 -5.96
N ASP A 27 2.37 5.03 -6.96
CA ASP A 27 1.92 5.12 -8.35
C ASP A 27 2.93 4.35 -9.20
N SER A 28 2.59 3.10 -9.51
CA SER A 28 3.48 2.13 -10.17
C SER A 28 2.66 0.91 -10.59
N TRP A 29 3.31 -0.05 -11.26
CA TRP A 29 2.71 -1.24 -11.83
C TRP A 29 3.35 -2.49 -11.22
N GLY A 30 2.53 -3.50 -10.88
CA GLY A 30 2.82 -4.84 -10.30
C GLY A 30 4.25 -5.41 -10.31
N ASN A 31 5.02 -5.22 -11.39
CA ASN A 31 6.40 -5.70 -11.53
C ASN A 31 7.47 -4.76 -10.93
N SER A 32 7.09 -3.54 -10.57
CA SER A 32 8.00 -2.48 -10.13
C SER A 32 7.93 -2.20 -8.62
N ASN A 33 6.98 -2.81 -7.91
CA ASN A 33 6.59 -2.47 -6.53
C ASN A 33 7.39 -3.21 -5.43
N VAL A 34 8.65 -3.60 -5.69
CA VAL A 34 9.45 -4.33 -4.68
C VAL A 34 9.70 -3.49 -3.41
N ASP A 35 9.88 -2.19 -3.57
CA ASP A 35 10.04 -1.21 -2.49
C ASP A 35 8.73 -0.94 -1.75
N PHE A 36 7.59 -0.88 -2.46
CA PHE A 36 6.26 -0.81 -1.85
C PHE A 36 5.93 -2.05 -1.01
N ALA A 37 6.14 -3.24 -1.58
CA ALA A 37 5.95 -4.51 -0.89
C ALA A 37 6.78 -4.56 0.38
N GLN A 38 8.06 -4.19 0.29
CA GLN A 38 8.95 -4.21 1.43
C GLN A 38 8.65 -3.09 2.45
N ALA A 39 8.23 -1.90 2.04
CA ALA A 39 7.79 -0.86 2.97
C ALA A 39 6.59 -1.34 3.81
N ILE A 40 5.62 -2.00 3.17
CA ILE A 40 4.49 -2.63 3.87
C ILE A 40 4.98 -3.73 4.82
N GLU A 41 5.93 -4.54 4.40
CA GLU A 41 6.50 -5.61 5.23
C GLU A 41 7.23 -5.07 6.46
N GLU A 42 8.07 -4.05 6.29
CA GLU A 42 8.86 -3.45 7.35
C GLU A 42 7.99 -2.72 8.38
N ILE A 43 6.90 -2.08 7.94
CA ILE A 43 5.90 -1.53 8.86
C ILE A 43 5.16 -2.65 9.59
N GLY A 44 4.69 -3.66 8.85
CA GLY A 44 3.89 -4.75 9.41
C GLY A 44 4.63 -5.62 10.42
N LYS A 45 5.92 -5.89 10.21
CA LYS A 45 6.79 -6.66 11.14
C LYS A 45 7.01 -5.97 12.49
N ARG A 46 6.71 -4.67 12.59
CA ARG A 46 6.85 -3.86 13.81
C ARG A 46 5.53 -3.67 14.56
N ASP A 47 4.54 -4.52 14.29
CA ASP A 47 3.20 -4.46 14.88
C ASP A 47 2.51 -3.10 14.66
N ILE A 48 2.73 -2.50 13.48
CA ILE A 48 2.05 -1.29 13.03
C ILE A 48 1.04 -1.70 11.96
N ALA A 49 -0.23 -1.32 12.14
CA ALA A 49 -1.27 -1.59 11.15
C ALA A 49 -0.93 -0.87 9.83
N VAL A 50 -1.01 -1.56 8.69
CA VAL A 50 -0.64 -0.98 7.39
C VAL A 50 -1.67 -1.28 6.32
N VAL A 51 -1.99 -0.27 5.51
CA VAL A 51 -2.86 -0.39 4.33
C VAL A 51 -2.12 0.18 3.13
N GLY A 52 -2.12 -0.56 2.03
CA GLY A 52 -1.57 -0.10 0.76
C GLY A 52 -2.63 0.59 -0.10
N VAL A 53 -2.20 1.51 -0.96
CA VAL A 53 -3.01 2.16 -1.99
C VAL A 53 -2.18 2.12 -3.28
N SER A 54 -2.65 1.39 -4.28
CA SER A 54 -1.91 1.14 -5.54
C SER A 54 -2.87 0.90 -6.70
N PHE A 55 -2.38 1.02 -7.92
CA PHE A 55 -3.07 0.61 -9.12
C PHE A 55 -2.89 -0.91 -9.29
N VAL A 56 -3.97 -1.68 -9.20
CA VAL A 56 -3.91 -3.15 -9.35
C VAL A 56 -4.70 -3.60 -10.56
N GLY A 57 -6.02 -3.38 -10.60
CA GLY A 57 -6.86 -3.80 -11.73
C GLY A 57 -6.69 -5.28 -12.11
N THR A 58 -6.80 -5.57 -13.41
CA THR A 58 -6.59 -6.90 -14.00
C THR A 58 -5.15 -7.13 -14.49
N GLN A 59 -4.41 -6.05 -14.79
CA GLN A 59 -3.05 -6.13 -15.34
C GLN A 59 -1.93 -5.76 -14.35
N GLY A 60 -2.26 -5.13 -13.22
CA GLY A 60 -1.31 -4.61 -12.22
C GLY A 60 -1.06 -5.53 -11.03
N ALA A 61 -1.31 -6.84 -11.17
CA ALA A 61 -1.06 -7.80 -10.10
C ALA A 61 0.41 -7.77 -9.63
N PHE A 62 0.61 -7.77 -8.32
CA PHE A 62 1.94 -7.75 -7.73
C PHE A 62 2.73 -9.03 -8.03
N VAL A 63 3.94 -8.86 -8.56
CA VAL A 63 4.88 -9.98 -8.76
C VAL A 63 5.54 -10.38 -7.44
N VAL A 64 5.80 -9.39 -6.57
CA VAL A 64 6.37 -9.59 -5.24
C VAL A 64 5.30 -9.31 -4.20
N THR A 65 5.05 -10.26 -3.31
CA THR A 65 4.06 -10.12 -2.23
C THR A 65 4.63 -10.57 -0.90
N ASN A 66 3.96 -10.20 0.19
CA ASN A 66 4.24 -10.69 1.53
C ASN A 66 2.94 -10.74 2.36
N GLN A 67 3.00 -11.36 3.53
CA GLN A 67 1.84 -11.59 4.40
C GLN A 67 1.13 -10.30 4.89
N TYR A 68 1.79 -9.14 4.84
CA TYR A 68 1.24 -7.87 5.32
C TYR A 68 0.50 -7.09 4.23
N MET A 69 0.65 -7.46 2.95
CA MET A 69 -0.06 -6.89 1.79
C MET A 69 -1.51 -7.39 1.64
N ASN A 70 -2.12 -7.86 2.72
CA ASN A 70 -3.49 -8.38 2.74
C ASN A 70 -4.58 -7.28 2.73
N THR A 71 -4.22 -6.01 2.58
CA THR A 71 -5.16 -4.88 2.55
C THR A 71 -4.63 -3.80 1.62
N ILE A 72 -5.03 -3.89 0.34
CA ILE A 72 -4.68 -2.92 -0.70
C ILE A 72 -5.98 -2.27 -1.21
N VAL A 73 -6.00 -0.95 -1.27
CA VAL A 73 -7.06 -0.19 -1.94
C VAL A 73 -6.63 0.01 -3.38
N ASP A 74 -7.34 -0.62 -4.30
CA ASP A 74 -7.17 -0.42 -5.72
C ASP A 74 -7.82 0.91 -6.15
N PHE A 75 -7.05 1.75 -6.84
CA PHE A 75 -7.54 3.02 -7.38
C PHE A 75 -7.74 3.00 -8.91
N ASN A 76 -7.62 1.86 -9.58
CA ASN A 76 -8.06 1.74 -10.97
C ASN A 76 -9.55 2.11 -11.11
N LYS A 77 -9.90 2.96 -12.10
CA LYS A 77 -11.27 3.38 -12.41
C LYS A 77 -11.76 2.91 -13.78
N SER A 78 -10.90 2.29 -14.57
CA SER A 78 -11.28 1.72 -15.86
C SER A 78 -12.22 0.53 -15.66
N GLU A 79 -13.19 0.35 -16.56
CA GLU A 79 -14.13 -0.77 -16.49
C GLU A 79 -13.41 -2.12 -16.71
N GLU A 80 -12.41 -2.15 -17.58
CA GLU A 80 -11.63 -3.35 -17.90
C GLU A 80 -10.52 -3.68 -16.88
N GLY A 81 -10.27 -2.77 -15.93
CA GLY A 81 -9.19 -2.91 -14.94
C GLY A 81 -7.78 -2.76 -15.54
N ILE A 82 -7.62 -2.01 -16.63
CA ILE A 82 -6.36 -1.81 -17.34
C ILE A 82 -5.91 -0.35 -17.30
N GLU A 83 -4.70 -0.06 -17.76
CA GLU A 83 -4.26 1.32 -17.99
C GLU A 83 -4.75 1.79 -19.36
N THR A 84 -5.52 2.88 -19.40
CA THR A 84 -6.22 3.35 -20.60
C THR A 84 -5.62 4.60 -21.22
N ASN A 85 -4.62 5.22 -20.60
CA ASN A 85 -4.09 6.55 -20.95
C ASN A 85 -5.16 7.67 -20.90
N VAL A 86 -6.31 7.41 -20.26
CA VAL A 86 -7.35 8.40 -20.03
C VAL A 86 -7.09 9.09 -18.70
N VAL A 87 -7.02 10.42 -18.73
CA VAL A 87 -6.80 11.23 -17.53
C VAL A 87 -7.89 10.95 -16.49
N GLY A 88 -7.47 10.62 -15.26
CA GLY A 88 -8.39 10.38 -14.15
C GLY A 88 -8.66 8.90 -13.87
N GLU A 89 -8.42 8.00 -14.83
CA GLU A 89 -8.72 6.58 -14.64
C GLU A 89 -7.73 5.82 -13.73
N ASN A 90 -6.61 6.46 -13.40
CA ASN A 90 -5.63 6.00 -12.42
C ASN A 90 -5.43 7.01 -11.28
N ASN A 91 -6.35 7.98 -11.10
CA ASN A 91 -6.20 9.00 -10.05
C ASN A 91 -6.83 8.54 -8.74
N ILE A 92 -6.08 8.70 -7.65
CA ILE A 92 -6.62 8.59 -6.29
C ILE A 92 -7.65 9.70 -6.08
N VAL A 93 -8.87 9.32 -5.69
CA VAL A 93 -9.93 10.25 -5.32
C VAL A 93 -10.24 10.21 -3.82
N ALA A 94 -11.02 11.18 -3.34
CA ALA A 94 -11.40 11.27 -1.93
C ALA A 94 -12.08 10.00 -1.39
N GLN A 95 -12.78 9.25 -2.24
CA GLN A 95 -13.39 7.97 -1.84
C GLN A 95 -12.33 6.90 -1.52
N ASP A 96 -11.24 6.82 -2.28
CA ASP A 96 -10.17 5.85 -2.04
C ASP A 96 -9.45 6.16 -0.73
N ALA A 97 -9.16 7.45 -0.47
CA ALA A 97 -8.59 7.89 0.79
C ALA A 97 -9.51 7.56 1.99
N LYS A 98 -10.83 7.74 1.84
CA LYS A 98 -11.81 7.35 2.86
C LYS A 98 -11.83 5.84 3.09
N LYS A 99 -11.78 5.03 2.02
CA LYS A 99 -11.68 3.56 2.11
C LYS A 99 -10.40 3.13 2.82
N ALA A 100 -9.25 3.66 2.42
CA ALA A 100 -7.96 3.35 3.03
C ALA A 100 -7.94 3.69 4.52
N LYS A 101 -8.45 4.87 4.89
CA LYS A 101 -8.61 5.28 6.31
C LYS A 101 -9.53 4.35 7.10
N ALA A 102 -10.67 3.95 6.52
CA ALA A 102 -11.61 3.05 7.19
C ALA A 102 -11.00 1.66 7.42
N LEU A 103 -10.36 1.09 6.40
CA LEU A 103 -9.65 -0.18 6.49
C LEU A 103 -8.51 -0.13 7.51
N LEU A 104 -7.74 0.96 7.53
CA LEU A 104 -6.68 1.13 8.52
C LEU A 104 -7.24 1.12 9.94
N LYS A 105 -8.33 1.86 10.19
CA LYS A 105 -8.99 1.87 11.51
C LYS A 105 -9.49 0.49 11.92
N LEU A 106 -9.98 -0.32 10.99
CA LEU A 106 -10.39 -1.70 11.28
C LEU A 106 -9.18 -2.57 11.63
N LYS A 107 -8.10 -2.49 10.84
CA LYS A 107 -6.86 -3.24 11.06
C LYS A 107 -6.18 -2.86 12.38
N MET A 108 -6.20 -1.59 12.76
CA MET A 108 -5.69 -1.13 14.07
C MET A 108 -6.40 -1.76 15.28
N ARG A 109 -7.63 -2.27 15.12
CA ARG A 109 -8.36 -2.97 16.20
C ARG A 109 -7.91 -4.42 16.37
N THR A 110 -7.29 -5.01 15.35
CA THR A 110 -6.89 -6.43 15.37
C THR A 110 -5.43 -6.64 15.74
N VAL A 111 -4.58 -5.62 15.59
CA VAL A 111 -3.18 -5.66 16.02
C VAL A 111 -3.13 -5.71 17.56
N LYS A 112 -2.53 -6.79 18.09
CA LYS A 112 -2.36 -6.97 19.54
C LYS A 112 -1.34 -5.95 20.05
N ARG A 113 -1.64 -5.34 21.20
CA ARG A 113 -0.74 -4.40 21.89
C ARG A 113 0.33 -5.13 22.68
#